data_AF-A0A1G2BPB9-F1
#
_entry.id   AF-A0A1G2BPB9-F1
#
_cell.length_a   1.000
_cell.length_b   1.000
_cell.length_c   1.000
_cell.angle_alpha   90.00
_cell.angle_beta   90.00
_cell.angle_gamma   90.00
#
_symmetry.space_group_name_H-M   'P 1'
#
loop_
_entity.id
_entity.type
_entity.pdbx_description
1 polymer ?
#
loop_
_entity_poly.entity_id
_entity_poly.type
_entity_poly.pdbx_seq_one_letter_code
_entity_poly.pdbx_strand_id
1 'polypeptide(L)'
;LLTISSAALATPAHAGFVREIIFPVNGPHSFSDDFGDTRSGGREHLANDILADKMTPVVAAKDGIIRYIVIPEASWGYALYLEDADGWQYRYLHLNNDTPGTDDHDGGPENAYAPGIERGSRVVAGQHLGWVGDSGNAESTGSHLHFEMWTPDHTAINPYESLLAATPPSLLSPWGEIVKTKLVVPIGGALIKYASDPKVYLLANNTKYHIANEFTFNALNFSWLAIRTIPTNEQYRSGVPLNFVHGSIALYADGTPIDTSDAPASIASYTFTRDLALGSTGTEVSELQRLLKALGFFAYPTITGYYGTLTRDAVITFQKANGISPVGIVGPQTRNLLNAL
;
A
#
# COMPACT_ATOMS: atom_id res chain seq x y z
N LEU A 1 -4.82 -2.29 66.65
CA LEU A 1 -5.66 -1.79 65.54
C LEU A 1 -4.73 -1.40 64.40
N LEU A 2 -4.53 -2.30 63.43
CA LEU A 2 -3.85 -2.02 62.17
C LEU A 2 -4.79 -2.53 61.09
N THR A 3 -5.52 -1.61 60.48
CA THR A 3 -6.42 -1.86 59.35
C THR A 3 -5.61 -2.00 58.08
N ILE A 4 -5.63 -3.20 57.49
CA ILE A 4 -5.08 -3.46 56.17
C ILE A 4 -6.08 -2.89 55.16
N SER A 5 -5.70 -1.80 54.49
CA SER A 5 -6.47 -1.24 53.40
C SER A 5 -6.31 -2.18 52.20
N SER A 6 -7.41 -2.81 51.79
CA SER A 6 -7.46 -3.56 50.54
C SER A 6 -7.44 -2.54 49.40
N ALA A 7 -6.31 -2.41 48.72
CA ALA A 7 -6.25 -1.73 47.45
C ALA A 7 -7.20 -2.46 46.50
N ALA A 8 -8.25 -1.76 46.06
CA ALA A 8 -9.06 -2.20 44.94
C ALA A 8 -8.12 -2.36 43.75
N LEU A 9 -7.93 -3.60 43.29
CA LEU A 9 -7.34 -3.86 41.99
C LEU A 9 -8.21 -3.12 40.98
N ALA A 10 -7.61 -2.14 40.30
CA ALA A 10 -8.22 -1.53 39.13
C ALA A 10 -8.60 -2.67 38.18
N THR A 11 -9.89 -2.74 37.86
CA THR A 11 -10.40 -3.52 36.74
C THR A 11 -9.56 -3.16 35.51
N PRO A 12 -9.01 -4.13 34.76
CA PRO A 12 -8.28 -3.80 33.55
C PRO A 12 -9.26 -3.10 32.60
N ALA A 13 -8.88 -1.90 32.15
CA ALA A 13 -9.52 -1.26 31.02
C ALA A 13 -9.54 -2.28 29.87
N HIS A 14 -10.71 -2.44 29.24
CA HIS A 14 -11.05 -3.40 28.19
C HIS A 14 -9.86 -4.18 27.62
N ALA A 15 -9.82 -5.50 27.84
CA ALA A 15 -8.97 -6.38 27.05
C ALA A 15 -9.29 -6.12 25.56
N GLY A 16 -8.36 -5.48 24.85
CA GLY A 16 -8.57 -4.93 23.53
C GLY A 16 -9.14 -5.95 22.56
N PHE A 17 -10.27 -5.64 21.94
CA PHE A 17 -10.79 -6.45 20.85
C PHE A 17 -9.92 -6.21 19.61
N VAL A 18 -9.27 -7.27 19.12
CA VAL A 18 -8.43 -7.20 17.92
C VAL A 18 -9.14 -7.90 16.77
N ARG A 19 -9.34 -7.19 15.66
CA ARG A 19 -9.78 -7.75 14.38
C ARG A 19 -8.65 -7.60 13.38
N GLU A 20 -8.31 -8.68 12.68
CA GLU A 20 -7.29 -8.65 11.63
C GLU A 20 -7.76 -7.72 10.50
N ILE A 21 -6.97 -6.69 10.22
CA ILE A 21 -7.22 -5.72 9.16
C ILE A 21 -5.93 -5.38 8.42
N ILE A 22 -6.08 -4.74 7.28
CA ILE A 22 -5.02 -4.01 6.61
C ILE A 22 -4.95 -2.60 7.17
N PHE A 23 -3.74 -2.09 7.39
CA PHE A 23 -3.58 -0.73 7.90
C PHE A 23 -4.12 0.26 6.84
N PRO A 24 -5.05 1.17 7.21
CA PRO A 24 -5.88 1.88 6.23
C PRO A 24 -5.17 3.05 5.54
N VAL A 25 -3.95 3.40 5.95
CA VAL A 25 -3.13 4.46 5.32
C VAL A 25 -1.85 3.86 4.73
N ASN A 26 -1.62 4.08 3.44
CA ASN A 26 -0.47 3.56 2.70
C ASN A 26 0.59 4.64 2.49
N GLY A 27 1.31 4.98 3.57
CA GLY A 27 2.39 5.96 3.58
C GLY A 27 2.90 6.22 5.00
N PRO A 28 3.85 7.16 5.17
CA PRO A 28 4.27 7.62 6.49
C PRO A 28 3.07 8.13 7.30
N HIS A 29 2.97 7.68 8.56
CA HIS A 29 1.85 8.04 9.43
C HIS A 29 2.25 7.94 10.91
N SER A 30 1.43 8.52 11.77
CA SER A 30 1.45 8.31 13.22
C SER A 30 0.03 8.26 13.78
N PHE A 31 -0.18 7.54 14.88
CA PHE A 31 -1.47 7.47 15.57
C PHE A 31 -1.23 7.14 17.05
N SER A 32 -2.23 7.40 17.88
CA SER A 32 -2.24 7.09 19.31
C SER A 32 -3.60 6.51 19.71
N ASP A 33 -3.73 6.03 20.95
CA ASP A 33 -5.04 5.66 21.49
C ASP A 33 -5.76 6.91 21.98
N ASP A 34 -6.64 7.45 21.13
CA ASP A 34 -7.48 8.63 21.34
C ASP A 34 -8.98 8.28 21.27
N PHE A 35 -9.33 6.98 21.34
CA PHE A 35 -10.72 6.55 21.40
C PHE A 35 -11.33 6.90 22.76
N GLY A 36 -12.55 7.44 22.75
CA GLY A 36 -13.25 7.91 23.94
C GLY A 36 -12.82 9.31 24.39
N ASP A 37 -11.82 9.93 23.74
CA ASP A 37 -11.41 11.29 24.06
C ASP A 37 -12.58 12.27 23.88
N THR A 38 -12.63 13.28 24.75
CA THR A 38 -13.68 14.29 24.70
C THR A 38 -13.53 15.17 23.46
N ARG A 39 -14.58 15.26 22.65
CA ARG A 39 -14.71 16.17 21.51
C ARG A 39 -15.61 17.35 21.85
N SER A 40 -15.56 18.38 21.00
CA SER A 40 -16.43 19.55 21.11
C SER A 40 -17.91 19.15 21.18
N GLY A 41 -18.69 19.86 22.00
CA GLY A 41 -20.10 19.53 22.22
C GLY A 41 -20.36 18.34 23.16
N GLY A 42 -19.34 17.81 23.85
CA GLY A 42 -19.49 16.72 24.82
C GLY A 42 -19.61 15.33 24.18
N ARG A 43 -19.29 15.22 22.89
CA ARG A 43 -19.24 13.95 22.15
C ARG A 43 -17.96 13.19 22.51
N GLU A 44 -18.02 11.86 22.52
CA GLU A 44 -16.82 11.02 22.61
C GLU A 44 -16.24 10.74 21.22
N HIS A 45 -14.92 10.64 21.15
CA HIS A 45 -14.23 10.24 19.94
C HIS A 45 -14.42 8.75 19.66
N LEU A 46 -15.02 8.38 18.53
CA LEU A 46 -15.37 6.99 18.21
C LEU A 46 -14.39 6.31 17.24
N ALA A 47 -13.21 6.91 17.05
CA ALA A 47 -12.18 6.47 16.10
C ALA A 47 -10.80 6.46 16.75
N ASN A 48 -9.81 6.07 15.95
CA ASN A 48 -8.48 6.65 16.05
C ASN A 48 -8.18 7.59 14.90
N ASP A 49 -7.52 8.71 15.20
CA ASP A 49 -6.99 9.62 14.19
C ASP A 49 -5.59 9.17 13.75
N ILE A 50 -5.47 8.86 12.47
CA ILE A 50 -4.21 8.44 11.84
C ILE A 50 -3.65 9.65 11.09
N LEU A 51 -2.70 10.34 11.72
CA LEU A 51 -2.04 11.50 11.15
C LEU A 51 -1.17 11.09 9.97
N ALA A 52 -1.37 11.75 8.83
CA ALA A 52 -0.59 11.57 7.62
C ALA A 52 -0.74 12.81 6.73
N ASP A 53 0.20 13.02 5.82
CA ASP A 53 0.14 14.15 4.88
C ASP A 53 -1.12 14.04 3.99
N LYS A 54 -1.72 15.18 3.62
CA LYS A 54 -2.77 15.22 2.59
C LYS A 54 -2.32 14.46 1.35
N MET A 55 -3.26 13.83 0.65
CA MET A 55 -2.97 12.99 -0.52
C MET A 55 -2.21 11.69 -0.23
N THR A 56 -1.97 11.34 1.03
CA THR A 56 -1.52 9.97 1.37
C THR A 56 -2.62 8.98 1.01
N PRO A 57 -2.33 7.87 0.29
CA PRO A 57 -3.38 6.93 -0.12
C PRO A 57 -4.06 6.25 1.06
N VAL A 58 -5.40 6.23 1.03
CA VAL A 58 -6.27 5.47 1.94
C VAL A 58 -6.70 4.18 1.24
N VAL A 59 -6.65 3.06 1.95
CA VAL A 59 -6.95 1.73 1.41
C VAL A 59 -7.99 0.98 2.24
N ALA A 60 -8.62 -0.03 1.66
CA ALA A 60 -9.60 -0.85 2.34
C ALA A 60 -8.96 -1.69 3.46
N ALA A 61 -9.41 -1.53 4.69
CA ALA A 61 -8.98 -2.32 5.83
C ALA A 61 -9.41 -3.80 5.73
N LYS A 62 -10.44 -4.11 4.94
CA LYS A 62 -10.97 -5.47 4.75
C LYS A 62 -11.59 -5.65 3.36
N ASP A 63 -11.84 -6.90 2.98
CA ASP A 63 -12.71 -7.21 1.84
C ASP A 63 -14.13 -6.80 2.18
N GLY A 64 -14.87 -6.25 1.21
CA GLY A 64 -16.25 -5.87 1.48
C GLY A 64 -16.96 -5.13 0.35
N ILE A 65 -18.04 -4.47 0.73
CA ILE A 65 -18.89 -3.66 -0.14
C ILE A 65 -18.92 -2.24 0.40
N ILE A 66 -18.70 -1.26 -0.46
CA ILE A 66 -18.91 0.15 -0.12
C ILE A 66 -20.42 0.39 0.05
N ARG A 67 -20.88 0.60 1.28
CA ARG A 67 -22.29 0.80 1.60
C ARG A 67 -22.72 2.25 1.48
N TYR A 68 -21.81 3.16 1.77
CA TYR A 68 -22.04 4.59 1.77
C TYR A 68 -20.84 5.34 1.22
N ILE A 69 -21.13 6.35 0.41
CA ILE A 69 -20.21 7.42 0.02
C ILE A 69 -20.92 8.70 0.40
N VAL A 70 -20.23 9.57 1.13
CA VAL A 70 -20.78 10.79 1.68
C VAL A 70 -20.50 11.95 0.72
N ILE A 71 -21.55 12.68 0.39
CA ILE A 71 -21.42 14.03 -0.15
C ILE A 71 -21.00 14.90 1.04
N PRO A 72 -19.90 15.66 0.92
CA PRO A 72 -19.25 16.23 2.09
C PRO A 72 -20.17 17.22 2.79
N GLU A 73 -20.12 17.21 4.13
CA GLU A 73 -20.78 18.20 4.96
C GLU A 73 -19.92 18.56 6.16
N ALA A 74 -20.28 19.63 6.86
CA ALA A 74 -19.42 20.32 7.82
C ALA A 74 -18.84 19.46 8.96
N SER A 75 -19.47 18.32 9.31
CA SER A 75 -19.04 17.50 10.45
C SER A 75 -18.07 16.38 10.10
N TRP A 76 -18.18 15.78 8.91
CA TRP A 76 -17.42 14.56 8.55
C TRP A 76 -16.57 14.77 7.30
N GLY A 77 -16.88 15.81 6.51
CA GLY A 77 -16.27 16.02 5.21
C GLY A 77 -16.61 14.88 4.26
N TYR A 78 -15.69 14.57 3.34
CA TYR A 78 -15.79 13.38 2.51
C TYR A 78 -15.53 12.13 3.35
N ALA A 79 -16.37 11.11 3.17
CA ALA A 79 -16.28 9.87 3.91
C ALA A 79 -16.87 8.69 3.13
N LEU A 80 -16.41 7.49 3.43
CA LEU A 80 -16.99 6.25 2.90
C LEU A 80 -17.07 5.19 3.99
N TYR A 81 -18.08 4.32 3.88
CA TYR A 81 -18.28 3.20 4.81
C TYR A 81 -18.19 1.88 4.04
N LEU A 82 -17.27 1.03 4.49
CA LEU A 82 -17.06 -0.32 3.98
C LEU A 82 -17.72 -1.31 4.95
N GLU A 83 -18.52 -2.23 4.42
CA GLU A 83 -19.08 -3.35 5.18
C GLU A 83 -18.49 -4.67 4.70
N ASP A 84 -17.96 -5.47 5.63
CA ASP A 84 -17.41 -6.79 5.32
C ASP A 84 -18.48 -7.90 5.33
N ALA A 85 -18.07 -9.14 5.02
CA ALA A 85 -18.97 -10.27 4.93
C ALA A 85 -19.62 -10.67 6.27
N ASP A 86 -19.00 -10.29 7.40
CA ASP A 86 -19.53 -10.57 8.75
C ASP A 86 -20.45 -9.45 9.26
N GLY A 87 -20.68 -8.40 8.45
CA GLY A 87 -21.51 -7.25 8.79
C GLY A 87 -20.79 -6.17 9.60
N TRP A 88 -19.48 -6.26 9.76
CA TRP A 88 -18.70 -5.19 10.40
C TRP A 88 -18.56 -4.00 9.48
N GLN A 89 -18.58 -2.80 10.05
CA GLN A 89 -18.35 -1.57 9.29
C GLN A 89 -17.01 -0.91 9.65
N TYR A 90 -16.33 -0.43 8.61
CA TYR A 90 -15.13 0.37 8.68
C TYR A 90 -15.44 1.72 8.04
N ARG A 91 -15.27 2.82 8.79
CA ARG A 91 -15.60 4.15 8.31
C ARG A 91 -14.34 5.00 8.19
N TYR A 92 -14.23 5.68 7.06
CA TYR A 92 -13.08 6.48 6.67
C TYR A 92 -13.59 7.90 6.49
N LEU A 93 -13.23 8.80 7.40
CA LEU A 93 -13.71 10.19 7.44
C LEU A 93 -12.56 11.16 7.18
N HIS A 94 -12.91 12.43 6.92
CA HIS A 94 -11.97 13.52 6.62
C HIS A 94 -11.13 13.25 5.37
N LEU A 95 -11.68 12.52 4.39
CA LEU A 95 -11.02 12.30 3.11
C LEU A 95 -10.81 13.62 2.37
N ASN A 96 -9.83 13.67 1.48
CA ASN A 96 -9.38 14.91 0.84
C ASN A 96 -10.49 15.69 0.12
N ASN A 97 -10.60 16.99 0.42
CA ASN A 97 -11.47 17.96 -0.25
C ASN A 97 -10.68 19.02 -1.03
N ASP A 98 -9.35 18.94 -1.10
CA ASP A 98 -8.51 19.95 -1.73
C ASP A 98 -8.03 19.54 -3.12
N THR A 99 -7.73 20.55 -3.94
CA THR A 99 -6.90 20.30 -5.12
C THR A 99 -5.51 19.82 -4.68
N PRO A 100 -4.91 18.80 -5.33
CA PRO A 100 -3.60 18.31 -4.91
C PRO A 100 -2.53 19.43 -4.85
N GLY A 101 -1.97 19.64 -3.66
CA GLY A 101 -0.97 20.67 -3.39
C GLY A 101 -1.54 22.03 -2.93
N THR A 102 -2.85 22.12 -2.68
CA THR A 102 -3.52 23.30 -2.13
C THR A 102 -4.21 22.97 -0.79
N ASP A 103 -4.88 23.98 -0.24
CA ASP A 103 -5.71 23.95 0.96
C ASP A 103 -6.91 24.86 0.71
N ASP A 104 -7.73 24.47 -0.29
CA ASP A 104 -8.73 25.33 -0.95
C ASP A 104 -10.18 24.86 -0.80
N HIS A 105 -10.39 23.65 -0.28
CA HIS A 105 -11.69 23.00 -0.11
C HIS A 105 -12.47 22.80 -1.41
N ASP A 106 -11.81 22.90 -2.56
CA ASP A 106 -12.42 22.93 -3.90
C ASP A 106 -12.00 21.73 -4.78
N GLY A 107 -11.35 20.73 -4.19
CA GLY A 107 -10.88 19.52 -4.88
C GLY A 107 -11.99 18.58 -5.36
N GLY A 108 -13.20 18.67 -4.82
CA GLY A 108 -14.31 17.82 -5.25
C GLY A 108 -14.14 16.32 -4.92
N PRO A 109 -15.17 15.48 -5.20
CA PRO A 109 -15.15 14.05 -4.93
C PRO A 109 -14.05 13.29 -5.71
N GLU A 110 -13.62 13.80 -6.86
CA GLU A 110 -12.57 13.21 -7.70
C GLU A 110 -11.19 13.21 -7.04
N ASN A 111 -10.96 14.13 -6.10
CA ASN A 111 -9.74 14.18 -5.30
C ASN A 111 -9.95 13.59 -3.89
N ALA A 112 -11.18 13.18 -3.55
CA ALA A 112 -11.49 12.47 -2.31
C ALA A 112 -11.44 10.94 -2.48
N TYR A 113 -12.02 10.44 -3.57
CA TYR A 113 -12.27 9.02 -3.81
C TYR A 113 -11.52 8.49 -5.03
N ALA A 114 -10.95 7.30 -4.89
CA ALA A 114 -10.28 6.63 -6.01
C ALA A 114 -11.29 6.34 -7.15
N PRO A 115 -10.86 6.41 -8.43
CA PRO A 115 -11.75 6.12 -9.55
C PRO A 115 -12.42 4.75 -9.46
N GLY A 116 -13.74 4.71 -9.65
CA GLY A 116 -14.54 3.47 -9.60
C GLY A 116 -14.99 3.05 -8.20
N ILE A 117 -14.65 3.84 -7.17
CA ILE A 117 -15.22 3.69 -5.84
C ILE A 117 -16.57 4.39 -5.82
N GLU A 118 -17.62 3.59 -5.80
CA GLU A 118 -19.01 4.02 -5.80
C GLU A 118 -19.78 3.20 -4.75
N ARG A 119 -20.97 3.68 -4.37
CA ARG A 119 -21.86 2.88 -3.53
C ARG A 119 -22.20 1.57 -4.24
N GLY A 120 -21.96 0.45 -3.56
CA GLY A 120 -22.15 -0.90 -4.09
C GLY A 120 -20.88 -1.53 -4.69
N SER A 121 -19.79 -0.76 -4.85
CA SER A 121 -18.51 -1.31 -5.29
C SER A 121 -18.03 -2.40 -4.33
N ARG A 122 -17.63 -3.54 -4.88
CA ARG A 122 -16.86 -4.55 -4.14
C ARG A 122 -15.42 -4.12 -4.12
N VAL A 123 -14.82 -4.23 -2.94
CA VAL A 123 -13.41 -3.93 -2.73
C VAL A 123 -12.74 -5.08 -1.99
N VAL A 124 -11.46 -5.22 -2.22
CA VAL A 124 -10.58 -6.18 -1.54
C VAL A 124 -9.66 -5.43 -0.59
N ALA A 125 -9.25 -6.07 0.50
CA ALA A 125 -8.40 -5.46 1.50
C ALA A 125 -7.09 -4.96 0.85
N GLY A 126 -6.65 -3.76 1.20
CA GLY A 126 -5.52 -3.06 0.58
C GLY A 126 -5.84 -2.34 -0.73
N GLN A 127 -7.03 -2.49 -1.31
CA GLN A 127 -7.43 -1.72 -2.48
C GLN A 127 -7.49 -0.23 -2.16
N HIS A 128 -6.95 0.61 -3.04
CA HIS A 128 -7.02 2.06 -2.93
C HIS A 128 -8.48 2.56 -2.98
N LEU A 129 -8.86 3.34 -1.96
CA LEU A 129 -10.22 3.86 -1.78
C LEU A 129 -10.31 5.37 -1.99
N GLY A 130 -9.24 6.11 -1.70
CA GLY A 130 -9.23 7.56 -1.72
C GLY A 130 -7.97 8.11 -1.05
N TRP A 131 -8.05 9.34 -0.57
CA TRP A 131 -6.88 10.04 -0.05
C TRP A 131 -7.15 10.67 1.31
N VAL A 132 -6.11 10.67 2.15
CA VAL A 132 -6.08 11.40 3.42
C VAL A 132 -6.29 12.89 3.14
N GLY A 133 -7.10 13.53 3.97
CA GLY A 133 -7.35 14.98 3.94
C GLY A 133 -7.59 15.52 5.34
N ASP A 134 -8.35 16.61 5.40
CA ASP A 134 -8.82 17.28 6.61
C ASP A 134 -10.23 17.86 6.44
N SER A 135 -10.99 17.31 5.49
CA SER A 135 -12.31 17.84 5.16
C SER A 135 -13.29 17.79 6.34
N GLY A 136 -14.25 18.71 6.36
CA GLY A 136 -15.27 18.77 7.41
C GLY A 136 -14.76 19.54 8.63
N ASN A 137 -14.87 18.96 9.83
CA ASN A 137 -14.44 19.64 11.05
C ASN A 137 -12.94 19.42 11.38
N ALA A 138 -12.22 18.64 10.57
CA ALA A 138 -10.78 18.41 10.70
C ALA A 138 -9.93 19.57 10.16
N GLU A 139 -10.55 20.52 9.46
CA GLU A 139 -9.93 21.58 8.66
C GLU A 139 -8.88 22.44 9.39
N SER A 140 -9.02 22.59 10.71
CA SER A 140 -8.08 23.39 11.51
C SER A 140 -7.22 22.56 12.48
N THR A 141 -7.29 21.22 12.37
CA THR A 141 -6.65 20.28 13.30
C THR A 141 -5.47 19.52 12.69
N GLY A 142 -5.27 19.63 11.37
CA GLY A 142 -4.23 18.95 10.60
C GLY A 142 -4.75 17.72 9.86
N SER A 143 -4.07 17.33 8.77
CA SER A 143 -4.51 16.21 7.93
C SER A 143 -4.38 14.85 8.63
N HIS A 144 -5.46 14.08 8.57
CA HIS A 144 -5.54 12.74 9.15
C HIS A 144 -6.68 11.92 8.54
N LEU A 145 -6.59 10.61 8.71
CA LEU A 145 -7.73 9.71 8.52
C LEU A 145 -8.38 9.45 9.87
N HIS A 146 -9.63 9.86 10.05
CA HIS A 146 -10.48 9.43 11.18
C HIS A 146 -11.06 8.06 10.83
N PHE A 147 -10.55 7.02 11.50
CA PHE A 147 -10.88 5.62 11.20
C PHE A 147 -11.73 5.00 12.31
N GLU A 148 -12.96 4.59 11.99
CA GLU A 148 -13.86 3.93 12.94
C GLU A 148 -14.07 2.45 12.60
N MET A 149 -14.29 1.65 13.65
CA MET A 149 -14.70 0.24 13.55
C MET A 149 -16.01 0.03 14.30
N TRP A 150 -16.98 -0.60 13.64
CA TRP A 150 -18.31 -0.85 14.20
C TRP A 150 -18.69 -2.31 14.06
N THR A 151 -19.20 -2.88 15.15
CA THR A 151 -19.75 -4.23 15.20
C THR A 151 -21.01 -4.36 14.33
N PRO A 152 -21.45 -5.59 14.00
CA PRO A 152 -22.67 -5.81 13.22
C PRO A 152 -23.96 -5.30 13.88
N ASP A 153 -23.95 -5.09 15.20
CA ASP A 153 -25.05 -4.46 15.94
C ASP A 153 -24.92 -2.92 16.06
N HIS A 154 -23.99 -2.33 15.30
CA HIS A 154 -23.71 -0.90 15.24
C HIS A 154 -23.21 -0.29 16.57
N THR A 155 -22.34 -1.01 17.26
CA THR A 155 -21.58 -0.49 18.41
C THR A 155 -20.17 -0.11 17.94
N ALA A 156 -19.75 1.14 18.21
CA ALA A 156 -18.39 1.57 17.96
C ALA A 156 -17.42 0.86 18.92
N ILE A 157 -16.29 0.40 18.39
CA ILE A 157 -15.20 -0.19 19.18
C ILE A 157 -13.90 0.58 18.96
N ASN A 158 -13.01 0.53 19.95
CA ASN A 158 -11.69 1.13 19.83
C ASN A 158 -10.86 0.43 18.73
N PRO A 159 -10.49 1.11 17.64
CA PRO A 159 -9.66 0.53 16.58
C PRO A 159 -8.20 0.29 16.97
N TYR A 160 -7.71 0.89 18.05
CA TYR A 160 -6.28 1.07 18.33
C TYR A 160 -5.50 -0.24 18.31
N GLU A 161 -6.03 -1.26 18.98
CA GLU A 161 -5.40 -2.58 19.09
C GLU A 161 -5.43 -3.34 17.75
N SER A 162 -6.46 -3.10 16.93
CA SER A 162 -6.52 -3.63 15.56
C SER A 162 -5.56 -2.91 14.62
N LEU A 163 -5.36 -1.60 14.81
CA LEU A 163 -4.39 -0.80 14.05
C LEU A 163 -2.94 -1.16 14.39
N LEU A 164 -2.61 -1.41 15.67
CA LEU A 164 -1.30 -1.90 16.08
C LEU A 164 -0.97 -3.28 15.48
N ALA A 165 -1.96 -4.16 15.37
CA ALA A 165 -1.82 -5.51 14.82
C ALA A 165 -2.02 -5.58 13.30
N ALA A 166 -2.33 -4.47 12.63
CA ALA A 166 -2.72 -4.47 11.23
C ALA A 166 -1.57 -4.86 10.30
N THR A 167 -1.92 -5.52 9.20
CA THR A 167 -0.94 -5.82 8.15
C THR A 167 -0.68 -4.56 7.32
N PRO A 168 0.57 -4.15 7.08
CA PRO A 168 0.88 -2.98 6.24
C PRO A 168 0.36 -3.16 4.80
N PRO A 169 -0.29 -2.14 4.21
CA PRO A 169 -0.86 -2.23 2.85
C PRO A 169 0.19 -2.30 1.74
N SER A 170 1.42 -1.87 2.01
CA SER A 170 2.58 -2.03 1.13
C SER A 170 2.97 -3.49 0.88
N LEU A 171 2.40 -4.44 1.63
CA LEU A 171 2.56 -5.88 1.42
C LEU A 171 1.50 -6.49 0.50
N LEU A 172 0.52 -5.69 0.05
CA LEU A 172 -0.56 -6.12 -0.81
C LEU A 172 -0.38 -5.57 -2.22
N SER A 173 -0.67 -6.42 -3.21
CA SER A 173 -0.76 -5.94 -4.60
C SER A 173 -1.93 -4.94 -4.72
N PRO A 174 -1.94 -4.07 -5.75
CA PRO A 174 -3.05 -3.13 -6.01
C PRO A 174 -4.42 -3.80 -6.20
N TRP A 175 -4.46 -5.13 -6.24
CA TRP A 175 -5.64 -5.98 -6.44
C TRP A 175 -6.02 -6.81 -5.22
N GLY A 176 -5.53 -6.44 -4.02
CA GLY A 176 -6.00 -6.92 -2.71
C GLY A 176 -6.00 -8.43 -2.45
N GLU A 177 -5.13 -9.17 -3.14
CA GLU A 177 -4.83 -10.55 -2.76
C GLU A 177 -3.84 -10.54 -1.59
N ILE A 178 -4.18 -11.24 -0.49
CA ILE A 178 -3.18 -11.60 0.52
C ILE A 178 -2.16 -12.45 -0.22
N VAL A 179 -0.96 -11.93 -0.42
CA VAL A 179 0.17 -12.76 -0.81
C VAL A 179 0.43 -13.67 0.39
N LYS A 180 -0.23 -14.84 0.45
CA LYS A 180 0.07 -15.91 1.41
C LYS A 180 1.40 -16.54 1.01
N THR A 181 2.45 -15.74 1.01
CA THR A 181 3.80 -16.24 1.02
C THR A 181 4.24 -16.10 2.45
N LYS A 182 4.41 -17.25 3.10
CA LYS A 182 5.28 -17.34 4.26
C LYS A 182 6.67 -16.93 3.77
N LEU A 183 6.95 -15.63 3.77
CA LEU A 183 8.27 -15.09 3.56
C LEU A 183 9.07 -15.51 4.79
N VAL A 184 9.69 -16.71 4.75
CA VAL A 184 10.74 -17.06 5.71
C VAL A 184 12.02 -16.36 5.25
N VAL A 185 12.00 -15.03 5.26
CA VAL A 185 13.24 -14.29 5.48
C VAL A 185 13.62 -14.61 6.92
N PRO A 186 14.86 -14.98 7.23
CA PRO A 186 15.28 -15.10 8.62
C PRO A 186 15.14 -13.69 9.21
N ILE A 187 14.06 -13.45 9.95
CA ILE A 187 13.84 -12.22 10.70
C ILE A 187 14.90 -12.25 11.82
N GLY A 188 16.10 -11.76 11.51
CA GLY A 188 17.28 -11.92 12.38
C GLY A 188 18.65 -11.69 11.71
N GLY A 189 18.73 -10.84 10.67
CA GLY A 189 19.97 -10.53 9.95
C GLY A 189 20.41 -9.07 10.07
N ALA A 190 21.65 -8.77 9.68
CA ALA A 190 22.18 -7.40 9.65
C ALA A 190 22.22 -6.86 8.22
N LEU A 191 21.88 -5.59 8.02
CA LEU A 191 22.07 -4.91 6.74
C LEU A 191 23.52 -4.44 6.65
N ILE A 192 24.19 -4.79 5.57
CA ILE A 192 25.60 -4.45 5.36
C ILE A 192 25.83 -3.86 3.97
N LYS A 193 26.89 -3.04 3.85
CA LYS A 193 27.51 -2.70 2.57
C LYS A 193 29.02 -2.75 2.72
N TYR A 194 29.74 -3.09 1.65
CA TYR A 194 31.21 -3.00 1.70
C TYR A 194 31.65 -1.56 1.51
N ALA A 195 32.75 -1.17 2.15
CA ALA A 195 33.32 0.17 1.96
C ALA A 195 33.69 0.49 0.50
N SER A 196 33.94 -0.55 -0.32
CA SER A 196 34.30 -0.46 -1.73
C SER A 196 33.17 -0.77 -2.71
N ASP A 197 31.98 -1.17 -2.22
CA ASP A 197 30.85 -1.61 -3.05
C ASP A 197 29.58 -0.83 -2.67
N PRO A 198 28.92 -0.12 -3.61
CA PRO A 198 27.68 0.59 -3.33
C PRO A 198 26.49 -0.35 -3.06
N LYS A 199 26.62 -1.65 -3.34
CA LYS A 199 25.55 -2.64 -3.12
C LYS A 199 25.25 -2.85 -1.64
N VAL A 200 23.97 -3.03 -1.34
CA VAL A 200 23.47 -3.37 0.00
C VAL A 200 23.12 -4.85 0.04
N TYR A 201 23.43 -5.49 1.17
CA TYR A 201 23.18 -6.90 1.38
C TYR A 201 22.46 -7.13 2.71
N LEU A 202 21.58 -8.13 2.75
CA LEU A 202 21.16 -8.76 3.99
C LEU A 202 22.18 -9.84 4.36
N LEU A 203 22.75 -9.77 5.56
CA LEU A 203 23.65 -10.80 6.10
C LEU A 203 22.91 -11.64 7.13
N ALA A 204 22.74 -12.92 6.85
CA ALA A 204 22.15 -13.89 7.77
C ALA A 204 22.88 -15.23 7.67
N ASN A 205 23.16 -15.87 8.81
CA ASN A 205 23.79 -17.19 8.89
C ASN A 205 25.05 -17.32 7.99
N ASN A 206 25.95 -16.33 8.07
CA ASN A 206 27.21 -16.27 7.30
C ASN A 206 27.03 -16.22 5.76
N THR A 207 25.84 -15.83 5.29
CA THR A 207 25.48 -15.70 3.87
C THR A 207 24.97 -14.29 3.59
N LYS A 208 25.52 -13.62 2.58
CA LYS A 208 25.10 -12.31 2.10
C LYS A 208 24.16 -12.44 0.91
N TYR A 209 23.03 -11.76 0.95
CA TYR A 209 22.04 -11.71 -0.13
C TYR A 209 21.99 -10.30 -0.67
N HIS A 210 22.36 -10.12 -1.94
CA HIS A 210 22.34 -8.80 -2.58
C HIS A 210 20.90 -8.29 -2.69
N ILE A 211 20.62 -7.08 -2.23
CA ILE A 211 19.33 -6.43 -2.41
C ILE A 211 19.37 -5.73 -3.77
N ALA A 212 18.63 -6.27 -4.74
CA ALA A 212 18.82 -5.95 -6.15
C ALA A 212 18.58 -4.47 -6.50
N ASN A 213 17.68 -3.80 -5.78
CA ASN A 213 17.30 -2.41 -6.02
C ASN A 213 16.65 -1.79 -4.77
N GLU A 214 16.54 -0.46 -4.77
CA GLU A 214 15.88 0.33 -3.71
C GLU A 214 14.42 -0.06 -3.52
N PHE A 215 13.72 -0.42 -4.59
CA PHE A 215 12.35 -0.90 -4.50
C PHE A 215 12.24 -2.17 -3.64
N THR A 216 13.12 -3.15 -3.85
CA THR A 216 13.20 -4.37 -3.02
C THR A 216 13.61 -4.04 -1.58
N PHE A 217 14.51 -3.07 -1.39
CA PHE A 217 14.93 -2.62 -0.06
C PHE A 217 13.75 -2.06 0.75
N ASN A 218 12.99 -1.14 0.13
CA ASN A 218 11.84 -0.49 0.74
C ASN A 218 10.66 -1.46 0.91
N ALA A 219 10.41 -2.34 -0.07
CA ALA A 219 9.34 -3.36 -0.01
C ALA A 219 9.55 -4.39 1.12
N LEU A 220 10.81 -4.66 1.49
CA LEU A 220 11.15 -5.53 2.63
C LEU A 220 11.18 -4.77 3.98
N ASN A 221 10.76 -3.50 3.99
CA ASN A 221 10.72 -2.62 5.16
C ASN A 221 12.08 -2.47 5.87
N PHE A 222 13.17 -2.50 5.10
CA PHE A 222 14.51 -2.28 5.62
C PHE A 222 14.78 -0.79 5.84
N SER A 223 15.53 -0.49 6.88
CA SER A 223 15.92 0.89 7.20
C SER A 223 17.30 1.21 6.63
N TRP A 224 17.39 2.28 5.85
CA TRP A 224 18.67 2.81 5.36
C TRP A 224 19.62 3.17 6.49
N LEU A 225 19.08 3.54 7.66
CA LEU A 225 19.85 3.86 8.87
C LEU A 225 20.42 2.61 9.55
N ALA A 226 19.90 1.43 9.24
CA ALA A 226 20.37 0.17 9.80
C ALA A 226 21.53 -0.45 9.00
N ILE A 227 21.93 0.15 7.88
CA ILE A 227 23.03 -0.36 7.04
C ILE A 227 24.37 -0.09 7.72
N ARG A 228 25.10 -1.16 8.02
CA ARG A 228 26.47 -1.10 8.53
C ARG A 228 27.47 -1.19 7.39
N THR A 229 28.47 -0.32 7.41
CA THR A 229 29.60 -0.45 6.47
C THR A 229 30.62 -1.43 7.02
N ILE A 230 31.03 -2.40 6.21
CA ILE A 230 32.04 -3.42 6.56
C ILE A 230 33.29 -3.29 5.67
N PRO A 231 34.48 -3.68 6.15
CA PRO A 231 35.71 -3.62 5.36
C PRO A 231 35.74 -4.68 4.25
N THR A 232 36.45 -4.39 3.15
CA THR A 232 36.49 -5.23 1.93
C THR A 232 37.11 -6.62 2.15
N ASN A 233 37.88 -6.81 3.22
CA ASN A 233 38.51 -8.08 3.56
C ASN A 233 37.56 -9.08 4.26
N GLU A 234 36.40 -8.65 4.74
CA GLU A 234 35.37 -9.57 5.26
C GLU A 234 34.71 -10.33 4.12
N GLN A 235 34.61 -11.66 4.23
CA GLN A 235 34.05 -12.51 3.19
C GLN A 235 32.92 -13.37 3.74
N TYR A 236 31.80 -13.36 3.02
CA TYR A 236 30.58 -14.11 3.33
C TYR A 236 30.16 -14.91 2.10
N ARG A 237 29.48 -16.04 2.31
CA ARG A 237 28.93 -16.83 1.20
C ARG A 237 27.91 -15.97 0.43
N SER A 238 27.92 -16.01 -0.89
CA SER A 238 26.92 -15.30 -1.69
C SER A 238 25.66 -16.16 -1.81
N GLY A 239 24.54 -15.64 -1.32
CA GLY A 239 23.21 -16.20 -1.56
C GLY A 239 22.58 -15.66 -2.83
N VAL A 240 21.39 -16.18 -3.15
CA VAL A 240 20.57 -15.67 -4.27
C VAL A 240 20.21 -14.20 -4.00
N PRO A 241 20.36 -13.28 -4.97
CA PRO A 241 19.93 -11.90 -4.78
C PRO A 241 18.45 -11.81 -4.41
N LEU A 242 18.13 -10.95 -3.45
CA LEU A 242 16.75 -10.58 -3.14
C LEU A 242 16.28 -9.62 -4.23
N ASN A 243 15.23 -10.02 -4.94
CA ASN A 243 14.55 -9.18 -5.91
C ASN A 243 13.05 -9.35 -5.72
N PHE A 244 12.35 -8.26 -5.44
CA PHE A 244 10.90 -8.26 -5.39
C PHE A 244 10.36 -7.96 -6.79
N VAL A 245 9.69 -8.95 -7.40
CA VAL A 245 9.01 -8.82 -8.69
C VAL A 245 7.50 -8.96 -8.42
N HIS A 246 6.70 -8.07 -8.99
CA HIS A 246 5.25 -8.10 -8.84
C HIS A 246 4.70 -9.49 -9.22
N GLY A 247 4.05 -10.19 -8.27
CA GLY A 247 3.36 -11.46 -8.53
C GLY A 247 4.20 -12.74 -8.49
N SER A 248 5.47 -12.70 -8.06
CA SER A 248 6.25 -13.92 -7.80
C SER A 248 7.32 -13.66 -6.74
N ILE A 249 7.29 -14.43 -5.65
CA ILE A 249 8.46 -14.55 -4.78
C ILE A 249 9.31 -15.71 -5.30
N ALA A 250 10.61 -15.43 -5.47
CA ALA A 250 11.61 -16.44 -5.79
C ALA A 250 11.90 -17.37 -4.59
N LEU A 251 11.73 -18.68 -4.84
CA LEU A 251 12.39 -19.88 -4.28
C LEU A 251 12.46 -20.08 -2.75
N TYR A 252 12.19 -21.32 -2.32
CA TYR A 252 12.50 -21.80 -0.97
C TYR A 252 14.02 -21.74 -0.69
N ALA A 253 14.37 -21.54 0.58
CA ALA A 253 15.74 -21.41 1.07
C ALA A 253 16.62 -22.67 0.90
N ASP A 254 16.10 -23.76 0.34
CA ASP A 254 16.80 -25.02 0.08
C ASP A 254 17.13 -25.27 -1.41
N GLY A 255 16.72 -24.38 -2.31
CA GLY A 255 17.02 -24.48 -3.74
C GLY A 255 16.12 -25.45 -4.52
N THR A 256 14.99 -25.89 -3.97
CA THR A 256 14.01 -26.71 -4.71
C THR A 256 13.11 -25.86 -5.63
N PRO A 257 12.84 -26.30 -6.87
CA PRO A 257 11.83 -25.68 -7.73
C PRO A 257 10.42 -25.85 -7.14
N ILE A 258 9.58 -24.83 -7.25
CA ILE A 258 8.15 -24.93 -6.90
C ILE A 258 7.48 -25.88 -7.91
N ASP A 259 6.81 -26.92 -7.40
CA ASP A 259 5.89 -27.75 -8.20
C ASP A 259 4.62 -26.93 -8.48
N THR A 260 4.44 -26.55 -9.75
CA THR A 260 3.36 -25.65 -10.21
C THR A 260 2.05 -26.37 -10.49
N SER A 261 1.91 -27.65 -10.14
CA SER A 261 0.71 -28.43 -10.48
C SER A 261 -0.56 -28.05 -9.70
N ASP A 262 -0.44 -27.31 -8.60
CA ASP A 262 -1.58 -26.91 -7.74
C ASP A 262 -1.75 -25.38 -7.59
N ALA A 263 -1.06 -24.56 -8.40
CA ALA A 263 -1.34 -23.13 -8.48
C ALA A 263 -2.60 -22.89 -9.35
N PRO A 264 -3.59 -22.08 -8.90
CA PRO A 264 -4.71 -21.70 -9.75
C PRO A 264 -4.18 -21.01 -11.02
N ALA A 265 -4.85 -21.28 -12.14
CA ALA A 265 -4.40 -20.98 -13.49
C ALA A 265 -3.69 -19.62 -13.66
N SER A 266 -2.43 -19.70 -14.11
CA SER A 266 -1.66 -18.70 -14.86
C SER A 266 -2.44 -17.42 -15.25
N ILE A 267 -2.10 -16.29 -14.63
CA ILE A 267 -2.31 -14.99 -15.26
C ILE A 267 -1.32 -14.95 -16.43
N ALA A 268 -1.84 -15.05 -17.66
CA ALA A 268 -1.01 -15.14 -18.86
C ALA A 268 -0.10 -13.91 -19.00
N SER A 269 1.22 -14.12 -19.00
CA SER A 269 2.21 -13.12 -19.40
C SER A 269 1.91 -12.68 -20.83
N TYR A 270 1.65 -11.39 -21.04
CA TYR A 270 1.39 -10.88 -22.38
C TYR A 270 2.69 -10.73 -23.17
N THR A 271 2.75 -11.31 -24.38
CA THR A 271 3.92 -11.17 -25.27
C THR A 271 3.65 -10.10 -26.33
N PHE A 272 4.44 -9.04 -26.32
CA PHE A 272 4.46 -7.97 -27.32
C PHE A 272 5.19 -8.45 -28.59
N THR A 273 4.44 -8.63 -29.69
CA THR A 273 4.95 -9.26 -30.90
C THR A 273 5.30 -8.28 -32.02
N ARG A 274 4.75 -7.07 -32.01
CA ARG A 274 5.01 -6.03 -33.02
C ARG A 274 5.42 -4.70 -32.38
N ASP A 275 6.03 -3.85 -33.19
CA ASP A 275 6.42 -2.52 -32.72
C ASP A 275 5.19 -1.61 -32.50
N LEU A 276 5.22 -0.82 -31.43
CA LEU A 276 4.16 0.14 -31.09
C LEU A 276 4.72 1.57 -31.10
N ALA A 277 4.01 2.46 -31.78
CA ALA A 277 4.36 3.88 -31.90
C ALA A 277 3.09 4.75 -31.96
N LEU A 278 3.27 6.06 -31.96
CA LEU A 278 2.17 7.04 -32.05
C LEU A 278 1.17 6.66 -33.16
N GLY A 279 -0.12 6.59 -32.80
CA GLY A 279 -1.20 6.17 -33.70
C GLY A 279 -1.47 4.66 -33.76
N SER A 280 -0.65 3.83 -33.12
CA SER A 280 -0.95 2.39 -32.95
C SER A 280 -2.21 2.20 -32.12
N THR A 281 -2.99 1.15 -32.43
CA THR A 281 -4.20 0.79 -31.68
C THR A 281 -4.28 -0.71 -31.41
N GLY A 282 -5.23 -1.12 -30.58
CA GLY A 282 -5.61 -2.51 -30.34
C GLY A 282 -5.01 -3.11 -29.06
N THR A 283 -5.20 -4.41 -28.89
CA THR A 283 -4.91 -5.13 -27.64
C THR A 283 -3.48 -4.93 -27.14
N GLU A 284 -2.46 -4.99 -28.00
CA GLU A 284 -1.07 -4.78 -27.56
C GLU A 284 -0.84 -3.37 -26.98
N VAL A 285 -1.58 -2.36 -27.44
CA VAL A 285 -1.49 -1.02 -26.86
C VAL A 285 -2.18 -0.96 -25.51
N SER A 286 -3.32 -1.64 -25.36
CA SER A 286 -4.01 -1.74 -24.06
C SER A 286 -3.13 -2.45 -23.03
N GLU A 287 -2.47 -3.54 -23.42
CA GLU A 287 -1.56 -4.27 -22.52
C GLU A 287 -0.31 -3.47 -22.19
N LEU A 288 0.24 -2.72 -23.16
CA LEU A 288 1.34 -1.80 -22.90
C LEU A 288 0.93 -0.73 -21.89
N GLN A 289 -0.23 -0.10 -22.08
CA GLN A 289 -0.73 0.92 -21.17
C GLN A 289 -0.98 0.35 -19.77
N ARG A 290 -1.53 -0.86 -19.65
CA ARG A 290 -1.73 -1.54 -18.36
C ARG A 290 -0.38 -1.80 -17.68
N LEU A 291 0.59 -2.33 -18.41
CA LEU A 291 1.91 -2.63 -17.88
C LEU A 291 2.65 -1.36 -17.46
N LEU A 292 2.70 -0.33 -18.31
CA LEU A 292 3.31 0.96 -17.96
C LEU A 292 2.60 1.65 -16.80
N LYS A 293 1.27 1.50 -16.67
CA LYS A 293 0.51 2.04 -15.55
C LYS A 293 0.84 1.30 -14.26
N ALA A 294 0.92 -0.04 -14.30
CA ALA A 294 1.34 -0.86 -13.17
C ALA A 294 2.78 -0.55 -12.72
N LEU A 295 3.65 -0.20 -13.67
CA LEU A 295 5.02 0.22 -13.41
C LEU A 295 5.16 1.70 -13.00
N GLY A 296 4.04 2.44 -12.90
CA GLY A 296 4.04 3.87 -12.51
C GLY A 296 4.49 4.84 -13.60
N PHE A 297 4.68 4.40 -14.85
CA PHE A 297 5.08 5.24 -15.97
C PHE A 297 3.90 5.87 -16.72
N PHE A 298 2.69 5.32 -16.61
CA PHE A 298 1.50 5.80 -17.33
C PHE A 298 0.40 6.28 -16.36
N ALA A 299 0.29 7.60 -16.21
CA ALA A 299 -0.64 8.24 -15.27
C ALA A 299 -2.06 8.46 -15.83
N TYR A 300 -2.29 8.22 -17.12
CA TYR A 300 -3.60 8.45 -17.72
C TYR A 300 -4.65 7.47 -17.13
N PRO A 301 -5.86 7.94 -16.75
CA PRO A 301 -6.81 7.14 -15.99
C PRO A 301 -7.33 5.91 -16.75
N THR A 302 -7.54 6.03 -18.06
CA THR A 302 -8.16 4.97 -18.86
C THR A 302 -7.15 4.22 -19.73
N ILE A 303 -7.40 2.93 -19.91
CA ILE A 303 -6.70 2.11 -20.90
C ILE A 303 -7.47 2.26 -22.21
N THR A 304 -6.99 3.15 -23.07
CA THR A 304 -7.69 3.52 -24.30
C THR A 304 -7.48 2.52 -25.42
N GLY A 305 -6.40 1.72 -25.35
CA GLY A 305 -5.96 0.92 -26.49
C GLY A 305 -5.51 1.77 -27.69
N TYR A 306 -5.25 3.06 -27.47
CA TYR A 306 -4.74 4.02 -28.46
C TYR A 306 -3.42 4.62 -27.99
N TYR A 307 -2.38 4.49 -28.81
CA TYR A 307 -1.04 4.96 -28.51
C TYR A 307 -0.95 6.46 -28.85
N GLY A 308 -1.42 7.28 -27.91
CA GLY A 308 -1.36 8.74 -27.98
C GLY A 308 -0.05 9.30 -27.42
N THR A 309 0.02 10.63 -27.33
CA THR A 309 1.17 11.36 -26.76
C THR A 309 1.46 10.94 -25.32
N LEU A 310 0.43 10.72 -24.51
CA LEU A 310 0.58 10.28 -23.12
C LEU A 310 1.21 8.87 -23.01
N THR A 311 0.85 7.95 -23.90
CA THR A 311 1.47 6.61 -23.94
C THR A 311 2.91 6.69 -24.43
N ARG A 312 3.18 7.55 -25.43
CA ARG A 312 4.55 7.84 -25.88
C ARG A 312 5.42 8.37 -24.74
N ASP A 313 4.93 9.35 -23.98
CA ASP A 313 5.69 9.99 -22.90
C ASP A 313 5.94 9.02 -21.73
N ALA A 314 4.98 8.12 -21.45
CA ALA A 314 5.17 7.00 -20.53
C ALA A 314 6.26 6.03 -21.01
N VAL A 315 6.25 5.64 -22.29
CA VAL A 315 7.30 4.79 -22.88
C VAL A 315 8.66 5.48 -22.84
N ILE A 316 8.74 6.79 -23.11
CA ILE A 316 9.99 7.57 -22.97
C ILE A 316 10.52 7.47 -21.55
N THR A 317 9.65 7.62 -20.55
CA THR A 317 10.05 7.57 -19.14
C THR A 317 10.51 6.16 -18.75
N PHE A 318 9.77 5.13 -19.17
CA PHE A 318 10.15 3.73 -19.01
C PHE A 318 11.51 3.42 -19.67
N GLN A 319 11.75 3.91 -20.88
CA GLN A 319 13.01 3.71 -21.60
C GLN A 319 14.17 4.40 -20.88
N LYS A 320 14.00 5.65 -20.45
CA LYS A 320 15.00 6.38 -19.64
C LYS A 320 15.36 5.61 -18.37
N ALA A 321 14.35 5.12 -17.64
CA ALA A 321 14.55 4.39 -16.40
C ALA A 321 15.31 3.06 -16.59
N ASN A 322 15.23 2.46 -17.78
CA ASN A 322 15.83 1.17 -18.10
C ASN A 322 17.06 1.25 -19.02
N GLY A 323 17.64 2.45 -19.19
CA GLY A 323 18.85 2.62 -20.01
C GLY A 323 18.66 2.35 -21.51
N ILE A 324 17.43 2.39 -22.00
CA ILE A 324 17.08 2.28 -23.43
C ILE A 324 17.02 3.68 -24.03
N SER A 325 17.41 3.82 -25.31
CA SER A 325 17.26 5.10 -26.02
C SER A 325 15.80 5.59 -25.97
N PRO A 326 15.52 6.79 -25.43
CA PRO A 326 14.17 7.20 -25.05
C PRO A 326 13.41 7.81 -26.24
N VAL A 327 13.28 7.03 -27.31
CA VAL A 327 12.67 7.45 -28.58
C VAL A 327 11.14 7.39 -28.56
N GLY A 328 10.54 6.84 -27.50
CA GLY A 328 9.08 6.75 -27.33
C GLY A 328 8.40 5.76 -28.25
N ILE A 329 9.17 4.84 -28.84
CA ILE A 329 8.72 3.72 -29.67
C ILE A 329 9.02 2.42 -28.93
N VAL A 330 8.04 1.53 -28.87
CA VAL A 330 8.21 0.17 -28.37
C VAL A 330 8.77 -0.71 -29.50
N GLY A 331 10.05 -0.50 -29.80
CA GLY A 331 10.80 -1.32 -30.76
C GLY A 331 11.40 -2.59 -30.12
N PRO A 332 12.22 -3.37 -30.84
CA PRO A 332 12.70 -4.68 -30.38
C PRO A 332 13.37 -4.69 -29.00
N GLN A 333 14.19 -3.68 -28.67
CA GLN A 333 14.84 -3.58 -27.36
C GLN A 333 13.83 -3.34 -26.22
N THR A 334 12.89 -2.41 -26.43
CA THR A 334 11.81 -2.14 -25.47
C THR A 334 10.91 -3.37 -25.32
N ARG A 335 10.57 -4.06 -26.40
CA ARG A 335 9.74 -5.28 -26.37
C ARG A 335 10.41 -6.43 -25.65
N ASN A 336 11.69 -6.67 -25.93
CA ASN A 336 12.44 -7.72 -25.24
C ASN A 336 12.44 -7.48 -23.72
N LEU A 337 12.59 -6.22 -23.30
CA LEU A 337 12.49 -5.88 -21.89
C LEU A 337 11.07 -6.09 -21.35
N LEU A 338 10.04 -5.56 -22.01
CA LEU A 338 8.64 -5.70 -21.58
C LEU A 338 8.18 -7.17 -21.51
N ASN A 339 8.64 -8.03 -22.43
CA ASN A 339 8.34 -9.47 -22.46
C ASN A 339 9.09 -10.26 -21.38
N ALA A 340 10.07 -9.65 -20.72
CA ALA A 340 10.86 -10.27 -19.66
C ALA A 340 10.45 -9.81 -18.25
N LEU A 341 9.45 -8.92 -18.16
CA LEU A 341 8.82 -8.47 -16.91
C LEU A 341 7.73 -9.43 -16.47
#